data_AF-A0A1Q2CE73-F1
#
_entry.id   AF-A0A1Q2CE73-F1
#
_cell.length_a   1.000
_cell.length_b   1.000
_cell.length_c   1.000
_cell.angle_alpha   90.00
_cell.angle_beta   90.00
_cell.angle_gamma   90.00
#
_symmetry.space_group_name_H-M   'P 1'
#
loop_
_entity.id
_entity.type
_entity.pdbx_description
1 polymer ?
#
loop_
_entity_poly.entity_id
_entity_poly.type
_entity_poly.pdbx_seq_one_letter_code
_entity_poly.pdbx_strand_id
1 'polypeptide(L)'
;MKRTGSTYTLERGWAFNNLTYLPFMKQSQWANNPLGRPGTFVGGDGAQWRTECNTAATGGNGCRAYRLTTVYFAKPTSSGGYTFGQQNQWALNHIVMFGGYSR
;
A
#
# COMPACT_ATOMS: atom_id res chain seq x y z
N MET A 1 2.76 -1.13 -15.60
CA MET A 1 2.20 -0.24 -16.64
C MET A 1 2.73 1.15 -16.41
N LYS A 2 3.25 1.81 -17.45
CA LYS A 2 3.88 3.13 -17.37
C LYS A 2 3.19 4.09 -18.33
N ARG A 3 3.11 5.37 -17.94
CA ARG A 3 2.61 6.46 -18.80
C ARG A 3 3.76 7.39 -19.19
N THR A 4 3.87 7.71 -20.49
CA THR A 4 4.79 8.72 -21.02
C THR A 4 4.01 9.63 -21.96
N GLY A 5 3.78 10.88 -21.57
CA GLY A 5 2.88 11.78 -22.30
C GLY A 5 1.44 11.25 -22.33
N SER A 6 0.90 11.00 -23.52
CA SER A 6 -0.41 10.35 -23.74
C SER A 6 -0.33 8.84 -23.95
N THR A 7 0.87 8.27 -23.99
CA THR A 7 1.09 6.85 -24.29
C THR A 7 1.13 6.01 -23.02
N TYR A 8 0.52 4.83 -23.09
CA TYR A 8 0.56 3.81 -22.06
C TYR A 8 1.28 2.55 -22.54
N THR A 9 2.19 2.01 -21.73
CA THR A 9 2.96 0.80 -22.05
C THR A 9 2.80 -0.25 -20.94
N LEU A 10 2.53 -1.49 -21.35
CA LEU A 10 2.51 -2.64 -20.44
C LEU A 10 3.94 -3.16 -20.24
N GLU A 11 4.61 -2.67 -19.20
CA GLU A 11 5.91 -3.17 -18.78
C GLU A 11 5.75 -4.37 -17.84
N ARG A 12 6.47 -5.47 -18.13
CA ARG A 12 6.61 -6.63 -17.26
C ARG A 12 8.03 -6.61 -16.67
N GLY A 13 8.16 -6.71 -15.35
CA GLY A 13 9.43 -6.57 -14.66
C GLY A 13 9.23 -6.51 -13.15
N TRP A 14 10.14 -5.83 -12.44
CA TRP A 14 10.09 -5.68 -11.00
C TRP A 14 8.80 -5.00 -10.54
N ALA A 15 8.13 -5.61 -9.56
CA ALA A 15 7.01 -5.03 -8.85
C ALA A 15 7.47 -4.48 -7.51
N PHE A 16 6.76 -3.48 -7.00
CA PHE A 16 6.98 -2.98 -5.66
C PHE A 16 6.76 -4.11 -4.64
N ASN A 17 7.76 -4.37 -3.80
CA ASN A 17 7.64 -5.27 -2.67
C ASN A 17 7.31 -4.46 -1.42
N ASN A 18 6.22 -4.79 -0.75
CA ASN A 18 5.79 -4.11 0.46
C ASN A 18 6.77 -4.35 1.61
N LEU A 19 7.16 -3.28 2.30
CA LEU A 19 8.07 -3.37 3.43
C LEU A 19 7.32 -3.83 4.69
N THR A 20 7.86 -4.84 5.37
CA THR A 20 7.31 -5.34 6.64
C THR A 20 8.27 -5.04 7.79
N TYR A 21 7.81 -4.27 8.77
CA TYR A 21 8.51 -4.10 10.04
C TYR A 21 8.29 -5.34 10.91
N LEU A 22 9.39 -5.97 11.30
CA LEU A 22 9.38 -7.14 12.16
C LEU A 22 8.89 -6.81 13.58
N PRO A 23 8.28 -7.77 14.30
CA PRO A 23 7.66 -7.57 15.60
C PRO A 23 8.69 -7.47 16.74
N PHE A 24 9.55 -6.45 16.66
CA PHE A 24 10.49 -6.11 17.73
C PHE A 24 9.94 -5.08 18.71
N MET A 25 8.73 -4.57 18.47
CA MET A 25 8.08 -3.55 19.27
C MET A 25 6.61 -3.88 19.50
N LYS A 26 6.07 -3.46 20.65
CA LYS A 26 4.65 -3.52 20.99
C LYS A 26 3.89 -2.38 20.30
N GLN A 27 2.58 -2.54 20.12
CA GLN A 27 1.71 -1.51 19.56
C GLN A 27 1.77 -0.18 20.35
N SER A 28 1.88 -0.25 21.68
CA SER A 28 2.01 0.94 22.53
C SER A 28 3.26 1.76 22.22
N GLN A 29 4.35 1.13 21.76
CA GLN A 29 5.58 1.82 21.35
C GLN A 29 5.42 2.52 19.99
N TRP A 30 4.42 2.12 19.19
CA TRP A 30 4.05 2.74 17.92
C TRP A 30 2.94 3.79 18.05
N ALA A 31 2.42 4.06 19.26
CA ALA A 31 1.21 4.88 19.46
C ALA A 31 1.26 6.30 18.86
N ASN A 32 2.46 6.86 18.69
CA ASN A 32 2.68 8.17 18.08
C ASN A 32 3.06 8.12 16.61
N ASN A 33 3.29 6.93 16.06
CA ASN A 33 3.58 6.75 14.64
C ASN A 33 2.28 6.42 13.88
N PRO A 34 1.88 7.22 12.89
CA PRO A 34 0.65 7.01 12.14
C PRO A 34 0.62 5.70 11.35
N LEU A 35 1.75 5.01 11.15
CA LEU A 35 1.82 3.69 10.53
C LEU A 35 1.39 2.55 11.47
N GLY A 36 1.38 2.78 12.79
CA GLY A 36 1.05 1.78 13.81
C GLY A 36 -0.26 2.02 14.54
N ARG A 37 -1.11 2.92 14.03
CA ARG A 37 -2.43 3.22 14.60
C ARG A 37 -3.46 3.48 13.50
N PRO A 38 -4.74 3.08 13.68
CA PRO A 38 -5.77 3.33 12.69
C PRO A 38 -5.96 4.82 12.41
N GLY A 39 -6.22 5.17 11.14
CA GLY A 39 -6.59 6.54 10.76
C GLY A 39 -6.10 6.93 9.37
N THR A 40 -6.43 8.16 8.99
CA THR A 40 -5.95 8.80 7.76
C THR A 40 -5.09 10.00 8.09
N PHE A 41 -4.03 10.21 7.31
CA PHE A 41 -3.08 11.31 7.55
C PHE A 41 -2.43 11.76 6.25
N VAL A 42 -1.84 12.96 6.27
CA VAL A 42 -0.97 13.44 5.20
C VAL A 42 0.47 13.12 5.59
N GLY A 43 1.20 12.43 4.71
CA GLY A 43 2.59 12.08 4.94
C GLY A 43 3.52 13.26 4.74
N GLY A 44 4.77 13.15 5.19
CA GLY A 44 5.81 14.14 4.89
C GLY A 44 6.10 14.26 3.38
N ASP A 45 5.68 13.27 2.58
CA ASP A 45 5.71 13.28 1.12
C ASP A 45 4.51 14.02 0.48
N GLY A 46 3.62 14.60 1.29
CA GLY A 46 2.41 15.29 0.84
C GLY A 46 1.28 14.38 0.35
N ALA A 47 1.47 13.06 0.39
CA ALA A 47 0.44 12.12 -0.04
C ALA A 47 -0.60 11.87 1.06
N GLN A 48 -1.77 11.41 0.64
CA GLN A 48 -2.76 10.88 1.58
C GLN A 48 -2.41 9.43 1.93
N TRP A 49 -2.52 9.11 3.21
CA TRP A 49 -2.25 7.80 3.78
C TRP A 49 -3.43 7.32 4.62
N ARG A 50 -3.57 6.01 4.71
CA ARG A 50 -4.55 5.32 5.54
C ARG A 50 -3.91 4.12 6.22
N THR A 51 -4.04 4.02 7.52
CA THR A 51 -3.62 2.84 8.29
C THR A 51 -4.85 2.13 8.83
N GLU A 52 -4.87 0.81 8.71
CA GLU A 52 -5.81 -0.08 9.40
C GLU A 52 -5.01 -1.02 10.32
N CYS A 53 -5.59 -1.42 11.44
CA CYS A 53 -4.96 -2.33 12.40
C CYS A 53 -6.00 -3.29 12.97
N ASN A 54 -5.56 -4.48 13.38
CA ASN A 54 -6.39 -5.49 14.06
C ASN A 54 -7.66 -5.88 13.29
N THR A 55 -7.60 -5.87 11.94
CA THR A 55 -8.66 -6.33 11.04
C THR A 55 -8.35 -7.73 10.51
N ALA A 56 -9.30 -8.36 9.83
CA ALA A 56 -9.05 -9.62 9.12
C ALA A 56 -7.90 -9.51 8.09
N ALA A 57 -7.68 -8.33 7.52
CA ALA A 57 -6.58 -8.10 6.59
C ALA A 57 -5.23 -8.02 7.31
N THR A 58 -5.16 -7.51 8.54
CA THR A 58 -3.88 -7.31 9.26
C THR A 58 -3.53 -8.42 10.24
N GLY A 59 -4.52 -9.24 10.65
CA GLY A 59 -4.42 -10.06 11.85
C GLY A 59 -4.51 -9.22 13.13
N GLY A 60 -4.56 -9.87 14.29
CA GLY A 60 -4.81 -9.23 15.59
C GLY A 60 -3.62 -8.50 16.23
N ASN A 61 -2.43 -8.56 15.62
CA ASN A 61 -1.20 -7.94 16.13
C ASN A 61 -0.45 -7.21 15.01
N GLY A 62 -1.16 -6.44 14.19
CA GLY A 62 -0.52 -5.73 13.11
C GLY A 62 -1.34 -4.63 12.49
N CYS A 63 -0.66 -3.82 11.70
CA CYS A 63 -1.22 -2.74 10.90
C CYS A 63 -0.77 -2.84 9.45
N ARG A 64 -1.63 -2.39 8.53
CA ARG A 64 -1.30 -2.15 7.12
C ARG A 64 -1.48 -0.66 6.83
N ALA A 65 -0.44 -0.04 6.30
CA ALA A 65 -0.47 1.35 5.85
C ALA A 65 -0.53 1.41 4.33
N TYR A 66 -1.52 2.14 3.84
CA TYR A 66 -1.84 2.34 2.45
C TYR A 66 -1.53 3.78 2.06
N ARG A 67 -1.01 3.97 0.85
CA ARG A 67 -0.82 5.29 0.25
C ARG A 67 -1.83 5.46 -0.87
N LEU A 68 -2.49 6.61 -0.94
CA LEU A 68 -3.32 6.96 -2.09
C LEU A 68 -2.40 7.20 -3.28
N THR A 69 -2.62 6.48 -4.36
CA THR A 69 -1.79 6.56 -5.56
C THR A 69 -2.63 6.45 -6.81
N THR A 70 -2.20 7.15 -7.86
CA THR A 70 -2.74 6.95 -9.20
C THR A 70 -2.21 5.62 -9.73
N VAL A 71 -3.08 4.63 -9.86
CA VAL A 71 -2.77 3.36 -10.51
C VAL A 71 -3.19 3.40 -11.97
N TYR A 72 -2.39 2.76 -12.82
CA TYR A 72 -2.70 2.58 -14.23
C TYR A 72 -3.20 1.16 -14.47
N PHE A 73 -4.29 1.04 -15.22
CA PHE A 73 -4.91 -0.25 -15.52
C PHE A 73 -5.05 -0.48 -17.02
N ALA A 74 -5.04 -1.76 -17.39
CA ALA A 74 -5.35 -2.25 -18.72
C ALA A 74 -6.48 -3.28 -18.60
N LYS A 75 -7.66 -2.97 -19.13
CA LYS A 75 -8.81 -3.87 -19.13
C LYS A 75 -8.94 -4.52 -20.51
N PRO A 76 -8.89 -5.86 -20.62
CA PRO A 76 -9.04 -6.52 -21.90
C PRO A 76 -10.44 -6.28 -22.49
N THR A 77 -10.51 -6.10 -23.81
CA THR A 77 -11.77 -5.92 -24.55
C THR A 77 -12.20 -7.25 -25.18
N SER A 78 -13.50 -7.42 -25.40
CA SER A 78 -14.07 -8.63 -26.00
C SER A 78 -13.63 -8.87 -27.44
N SER A 79 -13.30 -7.80 -28.18
CA SER A 79 -12.81 -7.85 -29.57
C SER A 79 -11.30 -8.07 -29.69
N GLY A 80 -10.61 -8.29 -28.57
CA GLY A 80 -9.14 -8.24 -28.50
C GLY A 80 -8.60 -6.82 -28.33
N GLY A 81 -7.45 -6.71 -27.66
CA GLY A 81 -6.85 -5.45 -27.24
C GLY A 81 -7.15 -5.07 -25.77
N TYR A 82 -6.85 -3.83 -25.39
CA TYR A 82 -7.02 -3.31 -24.04
C TYR A 82 -7.56 -1.88 -24.04
N THR A 83 -8.47 -1.58 -23.11
CA THR A 83 -8.77 -0.21 -22.68
C THR A 83 -7.81 0.18 -21.56
N PHE A 84 -7.12 1.30 -21.75
CA PHE A 84 -6.18 1.84 -20.77
C PHE A 84 -6.80 3.00 -20.00
N GLY A 85 -6.46 3.11 -18.73
CA GLY A 85 -6.92 4.20 -17.89
C GLY A 85 -6.10 4.34 -16.62
N GLN A 86 -6.47 5.34 -15.82
CA GLN A 86 -5.88 5.59 -14.52
C GLN A 86 -6.97 5.90 -13.50
N GLN A 87 -6.73 5.55 -12.25
CA GLN A 87 -7.61 5.90 -11.13
C GLN A 87 -6.83 5.98 -9.82
N ASN A 88 -7.33 6.74 -8.85
CA ASN A 88 -6.73 6.75 -7.52
C ASN A 88 -7.17 5.51 -6.73
N GLN A 89 -6.22 4.83 -6.11
CA GLN A 89 -6.46 3.68 -5.23
C GLN A 89 -5.54 3.72 -4.01
N TRP A 90 -6.04 3.12 -2.92
CA TRP A 90 -5.24 2.83 -1.74
C TRP A 90 -4.33 1.63 -2.02
N ALA A 91 -3.07 1.88 -2.36
CA ALA A 91 -2.08 0.82 -2.54
C ALA A 91 -1.41 0.50 -1.20
N LEU A 92 -1.35 -0.78 -0.84
CA LEU A 92 -0.58 -1.22 0.32
C LEU A 92 0.86 -0.75 0.14
N ASN A 93 1.47 -0.23 1.22
CA ASN A 93 2.85 0.21 1.20
C ASN A 93 3.66 -0.47 2.32
N HIS A 94 3.22 -0.34 3.58
CA HIS A 94 3.90 -0.90 4.74
C HIS A 94 3.02 -1.87 5.53
N ILE A 95 3.65 -2.86 6.15
CA ILE A 95 3.07 -3.72 7.18
C ILE A 95 3.86 -3.52 8.46
N VAL A 96 3.19 -3.29 9.58
CA VAL A 96 3.80 -3.25 10.92
C VAL A 96 3.27 -4.43 11.70
N MET A 97 4.15 -5.32 12.18
CA MET A 97 3.78 -6.39 13.10
C MET A 97 4.18 -6.00 14.53
N PHE A 98 3.34 -6.36 15.50
CA PHE A 98 3.59 -6.12 16.91
C PHE A 98 3.92 -7.42 17.63
N GLY A 99 4.87 -7.36 18.57
CA GLY A 99 5.22 -8.53 19.39
C GLY A 99 6.63 -8.45 19.97
N GLY A 100 7.10 -9.59 20.44
CA GLY A 100 8.52 -9.86 20.70
C GLY A 100 8.98 -10.93 19.74
N TYR A 101 9.91 -10.60 18.86
CA TYR A 101 10.47 -11.54 17.90
C TYR A 101 11.46 -12.49 18.59
N SER A 102 11.17 -13.79 18.58
CA SER A 102 12.14 -14.86 18.87
C SER A 102 12.43 -15.61 17.58
N ARG A 103 13.71 -15.85 17.28
CA ARG A 103 14.11 -16.76 16.19
C ARG A 103 13.97 -18.21 16.61
#